data_AF-A0A961A740-F1
#
_entry.id   AF-A0A961A740-F1
#
_cell.length_a   1.000
_cell.length_b   1.000
_cell.length_c   1.000
_cell.angle_alpha   90.00
_cell.angle_beta   90.00
_cell.angle_gamma   90.00
#
_symmetry.space_group_name_H-M   'P 1'
#
loop_
_entity.id
_entity.type
_entity.pdbx_description
1 polymer ?
#
loop_
_entity_poly.entity_id
_entity_poly.type
_entity_poly.pdbx_seq_one_letter_code
_entity_poly.pdbx_strand_id
1 'polypeptide(L)'
;MNRLPLILRIYCILAILLLGWYGWHVSRQVRMFRLEATRLQEDITPLTTEEAKAEETYNRLEGKQRRERGGYSGEEAVLASVAVMDAKAQYEQLHAELQEMEEQHLALETTAAALQLRIVPVLAIALLHLFGFFMIRVESAREPS
;
A
#
# COMPACT_ATOMS: atom_id res chain seq x y z
N MET A 1 -30.56 45.57 8.79
CA MET A 1 -30.73 44.14 9.13
C MET A 1 -29.39 43.44 8.99
N ASN A 2 -28.69 43.18 10.10
CA ASN A 2 -27.35 42.60 10.09
C ASN A 2 -27.43 41.08 9.78
N ARG A 3 -27.32 40.70 8.50
CA ARG A 3 -27.25 39.29 8.06
C ARG A 3 -25.84 38.68 8.20
N LEU A 4 -24.84 39.51 8.44
CA LEU A 4 -23.43 39.12 8.65
C LEU A 4 -23.23 38.00 9.71
N PRO A 5 -23.81 38.08 10.92
CA PRO A 5 -23.61 37.06 11.95
C PRO A 5 -24.28 35.72 11.63
N LEU A 6 -25.38 35.73 10.85
CA LEU A 6 -26.07 34.50 10.45
C LEU A 6 -25.28 33.74 9.39
N ILE A 7 -24.76 34.47 8.38
CA ILE A 7 -23.93 33.91 7.32
C ILE A 7 -22.65 33.30 7.91
N LEU A 8 -21.99 33.99 8.84
CA LEU A 8 -20.78 33.48 9.50
C LEU A 8 -21.04 32.17 10.26
N ARG A 9 -22.15 32.07 10.99
CA ARG A 9 -22.53 30.84 11.71
C ARG A 9 -22.75 29.67 10.76
N ILE A 10 -23.40 29.91 9.63
CA ILE A 10 -23.62 28.89 8.60
C ILE A 10 -22.27 28.41 8.04
N TYR A 11 -21.34 29.32 7.74
CA TYR A 11 -20.00 28.97 7.28
C TYR A 11 -19.21 28.15 8.31
N CYS A 12 -19.26 28.50 9.60
CA CYS A 12 -18.59 27.74 10.65
C CYS A 12 -19.15 26.32 10.80
N ILE A 13 -20.48 26.16 10.74
CA ILE A 13 -21.13 24.84 10.80
C ILE A 13 -20.76 23.99 9.59
N LEU A 14 -20.80 24.56 8.38
CA LEU A 14 -20.38 23.89 7.15
C LEU A 14 -18.90 23.47 7.21
N ALA A 15 -18.02 24.33 7.73
CA ALA A 15 -16.62 24.00 7.90
C ALA A 15 -16.43 22.79 8.83
N ILE A 16 -17.06 22.78 10.01
CA ILE A 16 -16.97 21.67 10.96
C ILE A 16 -17.49 20.37 10.36
N LEU A 17 -18.63 20.41 9.66
CA LEU A 17 -19.21 19.24 9.00
C LEU A 17 -18.29 18.70 7.90
N LEU A 18 -17.72 19.58 7.07
CA LEU A 18 -16.78 19.19 6.02
C LEU A 18 -15.50 18.61 6.61
N LEU A 19 -14.95 19.22 7.66
CA LEU A 19 -13.75 18.74 8.35
C LEU A 19 -13.96 17.37 9.02
N GLY A 20 -15.08 17.18 9.71
CA GLY A 20 -15.44 15.90 10.31
C GLY A 20 -15.65 14.82 9.25
N TRP A 21 -16.34 15.14 8.15
CA TRP A 21 -16.58 14.22 7.05
C TRP A 21 -15.30 13.81 6.34
N TYR A 22 -14.46 14.77 5.96
CA TYR A 22 -13.19 14.52 5.29
C TYR A 22 -12.21 13.77 6.19
N GLY A 23 -12.08 14.17 7.46
CA GLY A 23 -11.22 13.48 8.42
C GLY A 23 -11.64 12.02 8.62
N TRP A 24 -12.94 11.76 8.71
CA TRP A 24 -13.49 10.41 8.78
C TRP A 24 -13.17 9.59 7.52
N HIS A 25 -13.40 10.15 6.33
CA HIS A 25 -13.17 9.46 5.06
C HIS A 25 -11.69 9.11 4.85
N VAL A 26 -10.78 10.04 5.13
CA VAL A 26 -9.33 9.84 5.03
C VAL A 26 -8.86 8.78 6.02
N SER A 27 -9.32 8.87 7.27
CA SER A 27 -8.99 7.88 8.31
C SER A 27 -9.49 6.49 7.94
N ARG A 28 -10.68 6.39 7.34
CA ARG A 28 -11.24 5.14 6.85
C ARG A 28 -10.41 4.57 5.70
N GLN A 29 -10.03 5.38 4.72
CA GLN A 29 -9.19 4.92 3.61
C GLN A 29 -7.81 4.46 4.06
N VAL A 30 -7.13 5.23 4.90
CA VAL A 30 -5.83 4.83 5.48
C VAL A 30 -5.94 3.51 6.24
N ARG A 31 -7.03 3.32 7.02
CA ARG A 31 -7.27 2.06 7.73
C ARG A 31 -7.47 0.90 6.77
N MET A 32 -8.25 1.09 5.70
CA MET A 32 -8.45 0.05 4.69
C MET A 32 -7.14 -0.35 4.02
N PHE A 33 -6.33 0.61 3.56
CA PHE A 33 -5.03 0.32 2.95
C PHE A 33 -4.08 -0.42 3.88
N ARG A 34 -4.03 -0.07 5.17
CA ARG A 34 -3.22 -0.82 6.15
C ARG A 34 -3.72 -2.25 6.35
N LEU A 35 -5.03 -2.45 6.42
CA LEU A 35 -5.60 -3.79 6.58
C LEU A 35 -5.29 -4.66 5.37
N GLU A 36 -5.38 -4.08 4.17
CA GLU A 36 -5.08 -4.78 2.91
C GLU A 36 -3.59 -5.11 2.79
N ALA A 37 -2.70 -4.17 3.13
CA ALA A 37 -1.27 -4.42 3.22
C ALA A 37 -0.93 -5.52 4.23
N THR A 38 -1.59 -5.53 5.40
CA THR A 38 -1.37 -6.58 6.42
C THR A 38 -1.80 -7.95 5.91
N ARG A 39 -2.93 -8.05 5.20
CA ARG A 39 -3.39 -9.31 4.60
C ARG A 39 -2.43 -9.82 3.53
N LEU A 40 -1.99 -8.93 2.64
CA LEU A 40 -0.97 -9.28 1.64
C LEU A 40 0.32 -9.75 2.31
N GLN A 41 0.75 -9.10 3.39
CA GLN A 41 1.92 -9.53 4.15
C GLN A 41 1.74 -10.94 4.75
N GLU A 42 0.56 -11.25 5.28
CA GLU A 42 0.21 -12.58 5.76
C GLU A 42 0.27 -13.62 4.63
N ASP A 43 -0.13 -13.27 3.41
CA ASP A 43 -0.08 -14.14 2.23
C ASP A 43 1.34 -14.29 1.63
N ILE A 44 2.19 -13.24 1.70
CA ILE A 44 3.58 -13.28 1.23
C ILE A 44 4.44 -14.19 2.11
N THR A 45 4.24 -14.19 3.43
CA THR A 45 5.07 -14.99 4.36
C THR A 45 5.10 -16.50 4.08
N PRO A 46 3.98 -17.22 3.85
CA PRO A 46 4.04 -18.62 3.45
C PRO A 46 4.64 -18.78 2.06
N LEU A 47 4.32 -17.88 1.11
CA LEU A 47 4.80 -17.96 -0.27
C LEU A 47 6.33 -17.85 -0.37
N THR A 48 6.95 -16.94 0.40
CA THR A 48 8.41 -16.84 0.52
C THR A 48 9.05 -18.14 1.01
N THR A 49 8.40 -18.85 1.94
CA THR A 49 8.91 -20.14 2.41
C THR A 49 8.74 -21.26 1.39
N GLU A 50 7.71 -21.18 0.54
CA GLU A 50 7.52 -22.13 -0.56
C GLU A 50 8.49 -21.88 -1.70
N GLU A 51 8.74 -20.62 -2.07
CA GLU A 51 9.74 -20.23 -3.06
C GLU A 51 11.14 -20.68 -2.65
N ALA A 52 11.54 -20.48 -1.39
CA ALA A 52 12.82 -20.98 -0.87
C ALA A 52 12.95 -22.51 -0.94
N LYS A 53 11.86 -23.27 -0.69
CA LYS A 53 11.85 -24.74 -0.84
C LYS A 53 11.93 -25.17 -2.30
N ALA A 54 11.25 -24.44 -3.20
CA ALA A 54 11.31 -24.68 -4.63
C ALA A 54 12.73 -24.42 -5.16
N GLU A 55 13.36 -23.33 -4.72
CA GLU A 55 14.75 -22.98 -5.04
C GLU A 55 15.72 -24.08 -4.57
N GLU A 56 15.59 -24.54 -3.31
CA GLU A 56 16.41 -25.63 -2.77
C GLU A 56 16.24 -26.91 -3.62
N THR A 57 15.00 -27.24 -3.99
CA THR A 57 14.68 -28.43 -4.79
C THR A 57 15.30 -28.33 -6.19
N TYR A 58 15.16 -27.19 -6.85
CA TYR A 58 15.77 -26.90 -8.14
C TYR A 58 17.30 -27.03 -8.06
N ASN A 59 17.94 -26.35 -7.12
CA ASN A 59 19.40 -26.38 -6.92
C ASN A 59 19.91 -27.80 -6.63
N ARG A 60 19.15 -28.59 -5.86
CA ARG A 60 19.49 -29.99 -5.56
C ARG A 60 19.42 -30.87 -6.81
N LEU A 61 18.37 -30.74 -7.61
CA LEU A 61 18.20 -31.53 -8.84
C LEU A 61 19.24 -31.13 -9.89
N GLU A 62 19.47 -29.83 -10.08
CA GLU A 62 20.49 -29.32 -10.99
C GLU A 62 21.89 -29.79 -10.55
N GLY A 63 22.18 -29.73 -9.25
CA GLY A 63 23.43 -30.23 -8.67
C GLY A 63 23.65 -31.73 -8.91
N LYS A 64 22.60 -32.55 -8.77
CA LYS A 64 22.65 -33.99 -9.11
C LYS A 64 22.89 -34.20 -10.60
N GLN A 65 22.13 -33.53 -11.45
CA GLN A 65 22.26 -33.63 -12.90
C GLN A 65 23.68 -33.26 -13.37
N ARG A 66 24.29 -32.22 -12.79
CA ARG A 66 25.67 -31.81 -13.09
C ARG A 66 26.70 -32.86 -12.65
N ARG A 67 26.50 -33.52 -11.50
CA ARG A 67 27.42 -34.56 -10.98
C ARG A 67 27.32 -35.87 -11.75
N GLU A 68 26.13 -36.23 -12.21
CA GLU A 68 25.84 -37.52 -12.83
C GLU A 68 25.84 -37.48 -14.37
N ARG A 69 26.16 -36.32 -14.97
CA ARG A 69 26.16 -36.05 -16.42
C ARG A 69 27.02 -37.00 -17.27
N GLY A 70 27.94 -37.75 -16.65
CA GLY A 70 28.76 -38.77 -17.31
C GLY A 70 28.35 -40.23 -17.04
N GLY A 71 27.33 -40.47 -16.20
CA GLY A 71 26.90 -41.80 -15.76
C GLY A 71 25.51 -42.23 -16.21
N TYR A 72 24.67 -41.30 -16.69
CA TYR A 72 23.32 -41.63 -17.15
C TYR A 72 23.31 -42.27 -18.53
N SER A 73 22.50 -43.32 -18.68
CA SER A 73 22.07 -43.80 -19.99
C SER A 73 21.12 -42.78 -20.65
N GLY A 74 20.95 -42.84 -21.98
CA GLY A 74 20.23 -41.81 -22.75
C GLY A 74 18.83 -41.48 -22.22
N GLU A 75 18.06 -42.46 -21.77
CA GLU A 75 16.70 -42.24 -21.21
C GLU A 75 16.75 -41.60 -19.81
N GLU A 76 17.68 -42.02 -18.95
CA GLU A 76 17.85 -41.44 -17.61
C GLU A 76 18.32 -39.98 -17.67
N ALA A 77 19.17 -39.65 -18.64
CA ALA A 77 19.62 -38.28 -18.87
C ALA A 77 18.46 -37.35 -19.26
N VAL A 78 17.50 -37.86 -20.07
CA VAL A 78 16.29 -37.11 -20.44
C VAL A 78 15.39 -36.92 -19.23
N LEU A 79 15.11 -37.97 -18.47
CA LEU A 79 14.25 -37.88 -17.27
C LEU A 79 14.82 -36.91 -16.22
N ALA A 80 16.14 -36.97 -15.97
CA ALA A 80 16.80 -36.03 -15.08
C ALA A 80 16.71 -34.58 -15.59
N SER A 81 16.80 -34.37 -16.91
CA SER A 81 16.63 -33.04 -17.51
C SER A 81 15.21 -32.52 -17.38
N VAL A 82 14.19 -33.36 -17.60
CA VAL A 82 12.79 -32.98 -17.44
C VAL A 82 12.51 -32.60 -15.99
N ALA A 83 12.99 -33.39 -15.01
CA ALA A 83 12.82 -33.09 -13.60
C ALA A 83 13.43 -31.73 -13.18
N VAL A 84 14.60 -31.37 -13.73
CA VAL A 84 15.22 -30.06 -13.48
C VAL A 84 14.41 -28.94 -14.14
N MET A 85 13.91 -29.14 -15.36
CA MET A 85 13.07 -28.14 -16.04
C MET A 85 11.73 -27.92 -15.34
N ASP A 86 11.07 -28.98 -14.86
CA ASP A 86 9.82 -28.87 -14.12
C ASP A 86 10.02 -28.13 -12.79
N ALA A 87 11.07 -28.46 -12.04
CA ALA A 87 11.41 -27.76 -10.79
C ALA A 87 11.75 -26.29 -11.03
N LYS A 88 12.44 -25.99 -12.14
CA LYS A 88 12.74 -24.62 -12.55
C LYS A 88 11.48 -23.82 -12.88
N ALA A 89 10.57 -24.41 -13.66
CA ALA A 89 9.32 -23.76 -14.03
C ALA A 89 8.45 -23.45 -12.78
N GLN A 90 8.40 -24.38 -11.82
CA GLN A 90 7.71 -24.17 -10.55
C GLN A 90 8.33 -23.02 -9.75
N TYR A 91 9.66 -22.99 -9.62
CA TYR A 91 10.37 -21.90 -8.96
C TYR A 91 10.10 -20.54 -9.63
N GLU A 92 10.24 -20.46 -10.96
CA GLU A 92 10.00 -19.21 -11.71
C GLU A 92 8.56 -18.72 -11.58
N GLN A 93 7.59 -19.62 -11.54
CA GLN A 93 6.18 -19.28 -11.33
C GLN A 93 5.94 -18.68 -9.93
N LEU A 94 6.42 -19.36 -8.89
CA LEU A 94 6.32 -18.88 -7.50
C LEU A 94 7.05 -17.54 -7.31
N HIS A 95 8.24 -17.40 -7.90
CA HIS A 95 9.02 -16.18 -7.83
C HIS A 95 8.32 -15.00 -8.50
N ALA A 96 7.69 -15.21 -9.66
CA ALA A 96 6.94 -14.17 -10.36
C ALA A 96 5.68 -13.74 -9.56
N GLU A 97 4.95 -14.70 -8.99
CA GLU A 97 3.78 -14.42 -8.16
C GLU A 97 4.16 -13.62 -6.90
N LEU A 98 5.28 -13.98 -6.28
CA LEU A 98 5.82 -13.28 -5.12
C LEU A 98 6.26 -11.85 -5.44
N GLN A 99 6.92 -11.63 -6.59
CA GLN A 99 7.26 -10.28 -7.06
C GLN A 99 6.02 -9.42 -7.28
N GLU A 100 4.96 -9.97 -7.91
CA GLU A 100 3.72 -9.23 -8.14
C GLU A 100 3.05 -8.83 -6.82
N MET A 101 3.00 -9.74 -5.86
CA MET A 101 2.47 -9.51 -4.51
C MET A 101 3.26 -8.43 -3.76
N GLU A 102 4.60 -8.47 -3.82
CA GLU A 102 5.47 -7.47 -3.20
C GLU A 102 5.30 -6.08 -3.83
N GLU A 103 5.18 -6.00 -5.16
CA GLU A 103 4.91 -4.75 -5.86
C GLU A 103 3.55 -4.15 -5.45
N GLN A 104 2.52 -5.00 -5.31
CA GLN A 104 1.20 -4.56 -4.84
C GLN A 104 1.26 -4.06 -3.39
N HIS A 105 1.98 -4.77 -2.51
CA HIS A 105 2.18 -4.34 -1.13
C HIS A 105 2.86 -2.96 -1.07
N LEU A 106 3.95 -2.77 -1.82
CA LEU A 106 4.66 -1.50 -1.90
C LEU A 106 3.78 -0.38 -2.47
N ALA A 107 2.97 -0.66 -3.50
CA ALA A 107 2.03 0.29 -4.06
C ALA A 107 0.97 0.75 -3.04
N LEU A 108 0.46 -0.16 -2.21
CA LEU A 108 -0.49 0.17 -1.15
C LEU A 108 0.16 1.01 -0.03
N GLU A 109 1.37 0.68 0.39
CA GLU A 109 2.09 1.48 1.39
C GLU A 109 2.40 2.89 0.89
N THR A 110 2.89 3.01 -0.34
CA THR A 110 3.23 4.30 -0.95
C THR A 110 2.00 5.16 -1.18
N THR A 111 0.88 4.58 -1.61
CA THR A 111 -0.39 5.32 -1.77
C THR A 111 -0.95 5.76 -0.42
N ALA A 112 -0.92 4.91 0.61
CA ALA A 112 -1.33 5.29 1.96
C ALA A 112 -0.47 6.43 2.53
N ALA A 113 0.85 6.37 2.35
CA ALA A 113 1.78 7.43 2.75
C ALA A 113 1.54 8.73 1.97
N ALA A 114 1.32 8.65 0.65
CA ALA A 114 1.01 9.81 -0.19
C ALA A 114 -0.32 10.46 0.21
N LEU A 115 -1.33 9.66 0.58
CA LEU A 115 -2.62 10.14 1.04
C LEU A 115 -2.47 10.95 2.34
N GLN A 116 -1.65 10.45 3.28
CA GLN A 116 -1.32 11.18 4.51
C GLN A 116 -0.55 12.47 4.22
N LEU A 117 0.47 12.41 3.37
CA LEU A 117 1.34 13.56 3.09
C LEU A 117 0.64 14.68 2.30
N ARG A 118 -0.32 14.34 1.43
CA ARG A 118 -1.02 15.34 0.60
C ARG A 118 -2.25 15.92 1.29
N ILE A 119 -3.02 15.11 2.00
CA ILE A 119 -4.33 15.56 2.50
C ILE A 119 -4.21 16.29 3.83
N VAL A 120 -3.35 15.82 4.74
CA VAL A 120 -3.17 16.43 6.07
C VAL A 120 -2.75 17.92 5.98
N PRO A 121 -1.74 18.32 5.19
CA PRO A 121 -1.36 19.72 5.10
C PRO A 121 -2.40 20.58 4.36
N VAL A 122 -3.10 20.05 3.36
CA VAL A 122 -4.18 20.79 2.68
C VAL A 122 -5.33 21.08 3.63
N LEU A 123 -5.70 20.11 4.48
CA LEU A 123 -6.71 20.29 5.52
C LEU A 123 -6.25 21.32 6.57
N ALA A 124 -4.97 21.26 6.99
CA ALA A 124 -4.39 22.19 7.95
C ALA A 124 -4.31 23.63 7.41
N ILE A 125 -3.96 23.79 6.13
CA ILE A 125 -3.93 25.10 5.46
C ILE A 125 -5.35 25.65 5.33
N ALA A 126 -6.33 24.83 4.93
CA ALA A 126 -7.73 25.25 4.85
C ALA A 126 -8.28 25.70 6.22
N LEU A 127 -7.93 24.98 7.29
CA LEU A 127 -8.23 25.34 8.67
C LEU A 127 -7.60 26.67 9.09
N LEU A 128 -6.33 26.89 8.75
CA LEU A 128 -5.62 28.15 9.03
C LEU A 128 -6.27 29.35 8.31
N HIS A 129 -6.71 29.16 7.06
CA HIS A 129 -7.40 30.21 6.31
C HIS A 129 -8.77 30.54 6.91
N LEU A 130 -9.54 29.52 7.30
CA LEU A 130 -10.82 29.69 8.00
C LEU A 130 -10.64 30.41 9.34
N PHE A 131 -9.61 30.05 10.11
CA PHE A 131 -9.30 30.67 11.39
C PHE A 131 -8.81 32.12 11.24
N GLY A 132 -7.93 32.39 10.28
CA GLY A 132 -7.43 33.73 9.98
C GLY A 132 -8.54 34.67 9.50
N PHE A 133 -9.41 34.19 8.61
CA PHE A 133 -10.59 34.96 8.17
C PHE A 133 -11.54 35.24 9.34
N PHE A 134 -11.74 34.27 10.24
CA PHE A 134 -12.55 34.44 11.44
C PHE A 134 -11.97 35.51 12.38
N MET A 135 -10.68 35.44 12.70
CA MET A 135 -10.00 36.42 13.56
C MET A 135 -10.12 37.85 13.00
N ILE A 136 -9.85 38.03 11.70
CA ILE A 136 -9.98 39.34 11.03
C ILE A 136 -11.41 39.88 11.13
N ARG A 137 -12.43 39.03 10.93
CA ARG A 137 -13.84 39.46 11.02
C ARG A 137 -14.27 39.78 12.45
N VAL A 138 -13.80 39.03 13.44
CA VAL A 138 -14.06 39.30 14.86
C VAL A 138 -13.40 40.61 15.29
N GLU A 139 -12.19 40.87 14.84
CA GLU A 139 -11.44 42.10 15.14
C GLU A 139 -12.09 43.32 14.46
N SER A 140 -12.51 43.20 13.19
CA SER A 140 -13.26 44.26 12.49
C SER A 140 -14.63 44.58 13.09
N ALA A 141 -15.22 43.65 13.85
CA ALA A 141 -16.49 43.86 14.56
C ALA A 141 -16.30 44.45 15.96
N ARG A 142 -15.05 44.58 16.43
CA ARG A 142 -14.66 45.08 17.76
C ARG A 142 -14.27 46.55 17.78
N GLU A 143 -14.12 47.19 16.62
CA GLU A 143 -14.00 48.66 16.51
C GLU A 143 -15.37 49.27 16.23
N PRO A 144 -16.11 49.73 17.26
CA PRO A 144 -17.24 50.62 17.06
C PRO A 144 -16.71 52.04 16.82
N SER A 145 -16.84 52.55 15.60
CA SER A 145 -16.93 54.00 15.37
C SER A 145 -18.30 54.51 15.80
#